data_AF-A0A926UPZ7-F1
#
_entry.id   AF-A0A926UPZ7-F1
#
_cell.length_a   1.000
_cell.length_b   1.000
_cell.length_c   1.000
_cell.angle_alpha   90.00
_cell.angle_beta   90.00
_cell.angle_gamma   90.00
#
_symmetry.space_group_name_H-M   'P 1'
#
loop_
_entity.id
_entity.type
_entity.pdbx_description
1 polymer ?
#
loop_
_entity_poly.entity_id
_entity_poly.type
_entity_poly.pdbx_seq_one_letter_code
_entity_poly.pdbx_strand_id
1 'polypeptide(L)'
;MLKIIGSLVISLIFWAAFLLLFQNGVIPIEKGGASNVAGAWLASTFIPSSLIVMGVTLFAAGIWFFLSSRSQDDERCYEQVKYWWGLLMLPLATIGVVTFAYRESLKDAVVYILISHVLHVIWIYWIGTCLSSQNFAKYILPGSRKIRSIASSIGIPV
;
A
#
# COMPACT_ATOMS: atom_id res chain seq x y z
N MET A 1 15.79 -6.09 -3.71
CA MET A 1 15.71 -4.61 -3.66
C MET A 1 15.03 -3.99 -4.87
N LEU A 2 15.47 -4.26 -6.11
CA LEU A 2 14.92 -3.61 -7.33
C LEU A 2 13.39 -3.69 -7.46
N LYS A 3 12.79 -4.83 -7.09
CA LYS A 3 11.33 -5.08 -7.17
C LYS A 3 10.50 -4.30 -6.16
N ILE A 4 11.09 -4.01 -4.99
CA ILE A 4 10.48 -3.19 -3.94
C ILE A 4 10.48 -1.73 -4.38
N ILE A 5 11.58 -1.29 -4.98
CA ILE A 5 11.69 0.04 -5.57
C ILE A 5 10.64 0.21 -6.67
N GLY A 6 10.46 -0.79 -7.55
CA GLY A 6 9.40 -0.76 -8.56
C GLY A 6 7.99 -0.67 -7.97
N SER A 7 7.69 -1.45 -6.94
CA SER A 7 6.41 -1.41 -6.22
C SER A 7 6.18 -0.06 -5.52
N LEU A 8 7.22 0.54 -4.92
CA LEU A 8 7.18 1.89 -4.35
C LEU A 8 6.91 2.94 -5.43
N VAL A 9 7.61 2.88 -6.57
CA VAL A 9 7.41 3.80 -7.69
C VAL A 9 5.97 3.75 -8.19
N ILE A 10 5.42 2.55 -8.40
CA ILE A 10 4.02 2.39 -8.80
C ILE A 10 3.08 2.99 -7.76
N SER A 11 3.34 2.75 -6.47
CA SER A 11 2.52 3.32 -5.40
C SER A 11 2.60 4.86 -5.36
N LEU A 12 3.76 5.45 -5.64
CA LEU A 12 3.94 6.90 -5.72
C LEU A 12 3.22 7.48 -6.95
N ILE A 13 3.22 6.76 -8.07
CA ILE A 13 2.45 7.14 -9.27
C ILE A 13 0.95 7.15 -8.94
N PHE A 14 0.43 6.11 -8.27
CA PHE A 14 -0.97 6.10 -7.84
C PHE A 14 -1.28 7.25 -6.89
N TRP A 15 -0.41 7.51 -5.92
CA TRP A 15 -0.58 8.63 -4.99
C TRP A 15 -0.62 9.98 -5.72
N ALA A 16 0.31 10.22 -6.64
CA ALA A 16 0.34 11.43 -7.46
C ALA A 16 -0.90 11.55 -8.37
N ALA A 17 -1.35 10.44 -8.95
CA ALA A 17 -2.57 10.42 -9.76
C ALA A 17 -3.81 10.79 -8.94
N PHE A 18 -3.97 10.22 -7.74
CA PHE A 18 -5.06 10.62 -6.83
C PHE A 18 -4.97 12.09 -6.44
N LEU A 19 -3.76 12.58 -6.11
CA LEU A 19 -3.54 13.99 -5.80
C LEU A 19 -4.01 14.91 -6.94
N LEU A 20 -3.66 14.59 -8.18
CA LEU A 20 -4.08 15.33 -9.36
C LEU A 20 -5.59 15.25 -9.60
N LEU A 21 -6.22 14.11 -9.36
CA LEU A 21 -7.67 13.95 -9.51
C LEU A 21 -8.44 14.84 -8.52
N PHE A 22 -7.94 14.98 -7.28
CA PHE A 22 -8.51 15.89 -6.30
C PHE A 22 -8.22 17.36 -6.64
N GLN A 23 -7.00 17.70 -7.04
CA GLN A 23 -6.61 19.06 -7.41
C GLN A 23 -7.40 19.60 -8.61
N ASN A 24 -7.65 18.74 -9.61
CA ASN A 24 -8.39 19.11 -10.81
C ASN A 24 -9.92 19.05 -10.61
N GLY A 25 -10.41 18.74 -9.41
CA GLY A 25 -11.84 18.66 -9.10
C GLY A 25 -12.58 17.52 -9.80
N VAL A 26 -11.85 16.52 -10.33
CA VAL A 26 -12.45 15.32 -10.94
C VAL A 26 -13.18 14.51 -9.87
N ILE A 27 -12.60 14.45 -8.67
CA ILE A 27 -13.27 13.91 -7.49
C ILE A 27 -13.81 15.10 -6.68
N PRO A 28 -15.14 15.26 -6.58
CA PRO A 28 -15.74 16.39 -5.88
C PRO A 28 -15.50 16.29 -4.36
N ILE A 29 -15.15 17.41 -3.74
CA ILE A 29 -15.08 17.58 -2.29
C ILE A 29 -16.21 18.56 -1.94
N GLU A 30 -17.33 18.07 -1.39
CA GLU A 30 -18.60 18.81 -1.30
C GLU A 30 -18.58 20.02 -0.35
N LYS A 31 -17.54 20.22 0.47
CA LYS A 31 -17.37 21.46 1.22
C LYS A 31 -16.86 22.61 0.35
N GLY A 32 -17.78 23.14 -0.46
CA GLY A 32 -17.89 24.55 -0.80
C GLY A 32 -16.93 25.07 -1.86
N GLY A 33 -17.08 24.60 -3.12
CA GLY A 33 -16.96 25.37 -4.38
C GLY A 33 -15.77 26.30 -4.66
N ALA A 34 -14.84 26.46 -3.73
CA ALA A 34 -13.70 27.35 -3.81
C ALA A 34 -12.45 26.49 -3.91
N SER A 35 -11.68 26.69 -4.98
CA SER A 35 -10.37 26.07 -5.23
C SER A 35 -9.43 26.11 -4.02
N ASN A 36 -9.58 27.12 -3.16
CA ASN A 36 -8.80 27.29 -1.92
C ASN A 36 -9.13 26.24 -0.84
N VAL A 37 -10.36 25.71 -0.79
CA VAL A 37 -10.78 24.71 0.21
C VAL A 37 -10.25 23.32 -0.13
N ALA A 38 -10.21 22.97 -1.42
CA ALA A 38 -9.61 21.72 -1.89
C ALA A 38 -8.10 21.66 -1.55
N GLY A 39 -7.37 22.75 -1.78
CA GLY A 39 -5.94 22.84 -1.42
C GLY A 39 -5.70 22.70 0.09
N ALA A 40 -6.48 23.39 0.92
CA ALA A 40 -6.38 23.28 2.37
C ALA A 40 -6.69 21.87 2.88
N TRP A 41 -7.76 21.25 2.37
CA TRP A 41 -8.13 19.89 2.74
C TRP A 41 -7.08 18.85 2.31
N LEU A 42 -6.51 19.01 1.11
CA LEU A 42 -5.43 18.14 0.63
C LEU A 42 -4.22 18.20 1.56
N ALA A 43 -3.80 19.42 1.94
CA ALA A 43 -2.65 19.64 2.81
C ALA A 43 -2.90 19.16 4.24
N SER A 44 -4.11 19.34 4.78
CA SER A 44 -4.42 19.03 6.18
C SER A 44 -4.90 17.60 6.42
N THR A 45 -5.40 16.92 5.38
CA THR A 45 -6.10 15.63 5.52
C THR A 45 -5.49 14.58 4.61
N PHE A 46 -5.62 14.73 3.28
CA PHE A 46 -5.27 13.67 2.33
C PHE A 46 -3.76 13.36 2.33
N ILE A 47 -2.91 14.37 2.16
CA ILE A 47 -1.46 14.19 2.13
C ILE A 47 -0.96 13.53 3.42
N PRO A 48 -1.24 14.07 4.62
CA PRO A 48 -0.76 13.44 5.85
C PRO A 48 -1.35 12.03 6.06
N SER A 49 -2.63 11.82 5.79
CA SER A 49 -3.25 10.49 5.93
C SER A 49 -2.58 9.45 5.03
N SER A 50 -2.37 9.79 3.75
CA SER A 50 -1.75 8.90 2.78
C SER A 50 -0.29 8.63 3.10
N LEU A 51 0.47 9.65 3.53
CA LEU A 51 1.88 9.48 3.92
C LEU A 51 2.03 8.58 5.13
N ILE A 52 1.13 8.69 6.13
CA ILE A 52 1.13 7.80 7.30
C ILE A 52 0.89 6.34 6.87
N VAL A 53 -0.16 6.09 6.07
CA VAL A 53 -0.48 4.73 5.59
C VAL A 53 0.66 4.18 4.75
N MET A 54 1.19 4.97 3.82
CA MET A 54 2.33 4.59 2.97
C MET A 54 3.58 4.27 3.82
N GLY A 55 3.90 5.10 4.80
CA GLY A 55 5.04 4.92 5.69
C GLY A 55 4.96 3.65 6.53
N VAL A 56 3.81 3.38 7.16
CA VAL A 56 3.61 2.15 7.94
C VAL A 56 3.63 0.92 7.02
N THR A 57 3.07 1.02 5.83
CA THR A 57 3.08 -0.07 4.84
C THR A 57 4.50 -0.40 4.39
N LEU A 58 5.33 0.62 4.13
CA LEU A 58 6.74 0.44 3.79
C LEU A 58 7.54 -0.17 4.93
N PHE A 59 7.27 0.28 6.16
CA PHE A 59 7.90 -0.27 7.35
C PHE A 59 7.57 -1.77 7.53
N ALA A 60 6.29 -2.13 7.44
CA ALA A 60 5.85 -3.52 7.52
C ALA A 60 6.47 -4.39 6.40
N ALA A 61 6.49 -3.87 5.16
CA ALA A 61 7.11 -4.56 4.03
C ALA A 61 8.62 -4.74 4.26
N GLY A 62 9.31 -3.70 4.76
CA GLY A 62 10.74 -3.74 5.10
C GLY A 62 11.07 -4.83 6.12
N ILE A 63 10.27 -4.94 7.20
CA ILE A 63 10.41 -6.02 8.19
C ILE A 63 10.22 -7.39 7.51
N TRP A 64 9.19 -7.55 6.69
CA TRP A 64 8.97 -8.81 5.97
C TRP A 64 10.17 -9.21 5.11
N PHE A 65 10.73 -8.26 4.35
CA PHE A 65 11.90 -8.55 3.51
C PHE A 65 13.11 -8.98 4.32
N PHE A 66 13.34 -8.31 5.45
CA PHE A 66 14.40 -8.70 6.36
C PHE A 66 14.20 -10.13 6.89
N LEU A 67 12.99 -10.48 7.35
CA LEU A 67 12.67 -11.82 7.86
C LEU A 67 12.75 -12.91 6.78
N SER A 68 12.17 -12.66 5.60
CA SER A 68 12.17 -13.60 4.48
C SER A 68 13.57 -13.85 3.91
N SER A 69 14.47 -12.85 3.96
CA SER A 69 15.86 -13.02 3.49
C SER A 69 16.70 -13.97 4.35
N ARG A 70 16.27 -14.22 5.60
CA ARG A 70 16.99 -15.09 6.55
C ARG A 70 16.45 -16.52 6.60
N SER A 71 15.41 -16.85 5.84
CA SER A 71 14.84 -18.20 5.84
C SER A 71 15.60 -19.10 4.87
N GLN A 72 16.36 -20.05 5.42
CA GLN A 72 17.04 -21.09 4.63
C GLN A 72 16.29 -22.42 4.62
N ASP A 73 15.38 -22.66 5.59
CA ASP A 73 14.64 -23.93 5.73
C ASP A 73 13.17 -23.83 5.30
N ASP A 74 12.67 -24.87 4.62
CA ASP A 74 11.29 -24.96 4.12
C ASP A 74 10.24 -25.02 5.26
N GLU A 75 10.57 -25.69 6.38
CA GLU A 75 9.67 -25.85 7.53
C GLU A 75 9.42 -24.52 8.25
N ARG A 76 10.48 -23.70 8.41
CA ARG A 76 10.39 -22.32 8.92
C ARG A 76 9.57 -21.41 8.01
N CYS A 77 9.41 -21.77 6.75
CA CYS A 77 8.72 -20.94 5.77
C CYS A 77 7.19 -20.90 5.99
N TYR A 78 6.59 -21.99 6.50
CA TYR A 78 5.17 -21.98 6.87
C TYR A 78 4.89 -21.10 8.10
N GLU A 79 5.79 -21.10 9.09
CA GLU A 79 5.69 -20.20 10.24
C GLU A 79 5.78 -18.73 9.82
N GLN A 80 6.55 -18.44 8.77
CA GLN A 80 6.66 -17.10 8.21
C GLN A 80 5.36 -16.55 7.65
N VAL A 81 4.42 -17.40 7.20
CA VAL A 81 3.10 -16.93 6.77
C VAL A 81 2.34 -16.23 7.91
N LYS A 82 2.50 -16.71 9.15
CA LYS A 82 1.88 -16.08 10.33
C LYS A 82 2.45 -14.68 10.54
N TYR A 83 3.77 -14.53 10.41
CA TYR A 83 4.41 -13.22 10.48
C TYR A 83 3.99 -12.30 9.34
N TRP A 84 3.78 -12.83 8.13
CA TRP A 84 3.25 -12.04 7.01
C TRP A 84 1.85 -11.50 7.29
N TRP A 85 0.95 -12.33 7.81
CA TRP A 85 -0.39 -11.86 8.19
C TRP A 85 -0.35 -10.89 9.35
N GLY A 86 0.48 -11.15 10.37
CA GLY A 86 0.67 -10.25 11.50
C GLY A 86 1.19 -8.87 11.07
N LEU A 87 2.16 -8.83 10.16
CA LEU A 87 2.69 -7.59 9.60
C LEU A 87 1.68 -6.89 8.68
N LEU A 88 0.80 -7.62 7.97
CA LEU A 88 -0.29 -7.02 7.19
C LEU A 88 -1.35 -6.33 8.08
N MET A 89 -1.54 -6.79 9.32
CA MET A 89 -2.48 -6.14 10.23
C MET A 89 -2.05 -4.72 10.60
N LEU A 90 -0.74 -4.41 10.60
CA LEU A 90 -0.23 -3.06 10.90
C LEU A 90 -0.76 -1.99 9.92
N PRO A 91 -0.59 -2.11 8.59
CA PRO A 91 -1.14 -1.14 7.66
C PRO A 91 -2.67 -1.15 7.67
N LEU A 92 -3.34 -2.30 7.82
CA LEU A 92 -4.82 -2.34 7.91
C LEU A 92 -5.36 -1.61 9.14
N ALA A 93 -4.74 -1.82 10.31
CA ALA A 93 -5.07 -1.08 11.52
C ALA A 93 -4.80 0.42 11.35
N THR A 94 -3.71 0.78 10.67
CA THR A 94 -3.37 2.17 10.36
C THR A 94 -4.45 2.84 9.50
N ILE A 95 -5.00 2.14 8.49
CA ILE A 95 -6.15 2.65 7.73
C ILE A 95 -7.32 2.95 8.66
N GLY A 96 -7.64 2.04 9.58
CA GLY A 96 -8.72 2.24 10.57
C GLY A 96 -8.47 3.46 11.46
N VAL A 97 -7.27 3.56 12.04
CA VAL A 97 -6.88 4.67 12.93
C VAL A 97 -6.92 6.01 12.20
N VAL A 98 -6.33 6.09 11.01
CA VAL A 98 -6.31 7.31 10.20
C VAL A 98 -7.71 7.70 9.77
N THR A 99 -8.53 6.75 9.32
CA THR A 99 -9.92 7.03 8.95
C THR A 99 -10.73 7.55 10.14
N PHE A 100 -10.53 6.99 11.32
CA PHE A 100 -11.18 7.45 12.55
C PHE A 100 -10.70 8.85 12.99
N ALA A 101 -9.39 9.11 12.91
CA ALA A 101 -8.77 10.37 13.29
C ALA A 101 -9.23 11.54 12.39
N TYR A 102 -9.39 11.28 11.09
CA TYR A 102 -9.78 12.29 10.10
C TYR A 102 -11.26 12.24 9.71
N ARG A 103 -12.11 11.49 10.44
CA ARG A 103 -13.51 11.21 10.06
C ARG A 103 -14.35 12.43 9.71
N GLU A 104 -14.17 13.55 10.42
CA GLU A 104 -14.96 14.77 10.21
C GLU A 104 -14.57 15.52 8.93
N SER A 105 -13.30 15.40 8.55
CA SER A 105 -12.74 15.98 7.31
C SER A 105 -12.98 15.07 6.11
N LEU A 106 -13.12 13.76 6.31
CA LEU A 106 -13.23 12.76 5.25
C LEU A 106 -14.64 12.60 4.66
N LYS A 107 -15.69 13.17 5.28
CA LYS A 107 -17.11 12.87 4.97
C LYS A 107 -17.44 12.78 3.48
N ASP A 108 -16.91 13.68 2.67
CA ASP A 108 -17.31 13.82 1.26
C ASP A 108 -16.47 12.92 0.32
N ALA A 109 -15.27 12.50 0.75
CA ALA A 109 -14.31 11.76 -0.08
C ALA A 109 -13.77 10.48 0.57
N VAL A 110 -14.41 10.00 1.65
CA VAL A 110 -13.93 8.88 2.47
C VAL A 110 -13.70 7.62 1.63
N VAL A 111 -14.59 7.34 0.67
CA VAL A 111 -14.49 6.16 -0.19
C VAL A 111 -13.24 6.23 -1.06
N TYR A 112 -12.99 7.37 -1.71
CA TYR A 112 -11.82 7.57 -2.58
C TYR A 112 -10.51 7.49 -1.78
N ILE A 113 -10.50 8.02 -0.56
CA ILE A 113 -9.35 7.96 0.34
C ILE A 113 -9.11 6.53 0.83
N LEU A 114 -10.16 5.81 1.21
CA LEU A 114 -10.05 4.41 1.59
C LEU A 114 -9.51 3.57 0.43
N ILE A 115 -10.01 3.78 -0.79
CA ILE A 115 -9.48 3.11 -2.00
C ILE A 115 -8.00 3.42 -2.17
N SER A 116 -7.60 4.70 -2.09
CA SER A 116 -6.20 5.11 -2.19
C SER A 116 -5.32 4.41 -1.13
N HIS A 117 -5.76 4.40 0.13
CA HIS A 117 -5.06 3.74 1.22
C HIS A 117 -4.95 2.22 1.03
N VAL A 118 -6.02 1.55 0.61
CA VAL A 118 -6.00 0.12 0.32
C VAL A 118 -5.06 -0.19 -0.84
N LEU A 119 -5.04 0.65 -1.88
CA LEU A 119 -4.10 0.50 -3.00
C LEU A 119 -2.64 0.60 -2.52
N HIS A 120 -2.31 1.51 -1.61
CA HIS A 120 -0.97 1.54 -1.00
C HIS A 120 -0.59 0.20 -0.37
N VAL A 121 -1.50 -0.39 0.42
CA VAL A 121 -1.28 -1.70 1.06
C VAL A 121 -1.11 -2.81 0.04
N ILE A 122 -1.96 -2.85 -0.98
CA ILE A 122 -1.90 -3.88 -2.03
C ILE A 122 -0.58 -3.76 -2.81
N TRP A 123 -0.21 -2.57 -3.26
CA TRP A 123 0.96 -2.39 -4.12
C TRP A 123 2.27 -2.58 -3.37
N ILE A 124 2.43 -1.90 -2.24
CA ILE A 124 3.68 -1.89 -1.47
C ILE A 124 3.86 -3.21 -0.72
N TYR A 125 2.86 -3.59 0.07
CA TYR A 125 2.97 -4.75 0.92
C TYR A 125 2.63 -6.02 0.16
N TRP A 126 1.41 -6.18 -0.37
CA TRP A 126 1.02 -7.49 -0.91
C TRP A 126 1.78 -7.87 -2.20
N ILE A 127 1.72 -7.04 -3.24
CA ILE A 127 2.41 -7.30 -4.51
C ILE A 127 3.92 -7.25 -4.32
N GLY A 128 4.43 -6.26 -3.59
CA GLY A 128 5.86 -6.13 -3.28
C GLY A 128 6.44 -7.37 -2.60
N THR A 129 5.72 -7.91 -1.60
CA THR A 129 6.13 -9.15 -0.91
C THR A 129 5.99 -10.38 -1.79
N CYS A 130 4.92 -10.51 -2.59
CA CYS A 130 4.76 -11.59 -3.56
C CYS A 130 5.91 -11.65 -4.59
N LEU A 131 6.33 -10.51 -5.13
CA LEU A 131 7.37 -10.43 -6.17
C LEU A 131 8.79 -10.57 -5.62
N SER A 132 9.03 -10.17 -4.37
CA SER A 132 10.40 -10.07 -3.82
C SER A 132 10.74 -11.14 -2.78
N SER A 133 9.79 -11.94 -2.31
CA SER A 133 10.07 -13.07 -1.40
C SER A 133 11.00 -14.10 -2.06
N GLN A 134 11.93 -14.64 -1.28
CA GLN A 134 12.92 -15.64 -1.70
C GLN A 134 12.47 -17.07 -1.36
N ASN A 135 13.14 -18.07 -1.94
CA ASN A 135 12.99 -19.49 -1.59
C ASN A 135 11.53 -19.95 -1.53
N PHE A 136 11.17 -20.80 -0.58
CA PHE A 136 9.83 -21.37 -0.47
C PHE A 136 8.74 -20.29 -0.22
N ALA A 137 9.09 -19.17 0.43
CA ALA A 137 8.17 -18.06 0.74
C ALA A 137 7.56 -17.44 -0.52
N LYS A 138 8.22 -17.56 -1.67
CA LYS A 138 7.72 -17.10 -2.96
C LYS A 138 6.42 -17.78 -3.40
N TYR A 139 6.08 -18.94 -2.83
CA TYR A 139 4.92 -19.75 -3.23
C TYR A 139 3.84 -19.91 -2.16
N ILE A 140 4.10 -19.48 -0.93
CA ILE A 140 3.15 -19.64 0.19
C ILE A 140 2.24 -18.41 0.34
N LEU A 141 2.73 -17.23 -0.06
CA LEU A 141 1.94 -16.02 0.05
C LEU A 141 0.69 -16.09 -0.85
N PRO A 142 -0.49 -15.65 -0.36
CA PRO A 142 -1.73 -15.69 -1.12
C PRO A 142 -1.59 -14.99 -2.48
N GLY A 143 -1.94 -15.68 -3.56
CA GLY A 143 -1.90 -15.13 -4.91
C GLY A 143 -0.49 -14.99 -5.52
N SER A 144 0.58 -15.32 -4.79
CA SER A 144 1.95 -15.10 -5.26
C SER A 144 2.26 -15.82 -6.57
N ARG A 145 1.83 -17.08 -6.73
CA ARG A 145 2.02 -17.86 -7.97
C ARG A 145 1.41 -17.17 -9.19
N LYS A 146 0.17 -16.66 -9.07
CA LYS A 146 -0.52 -15.97 -10.15
C LYS A 146 0.14 -14.64 -10.47
N ILE A 147 0.46 -13.84 -9.46
CA ILE A 147 1.13 -12.53 -9.61
C ILE A 147 2.48 -12.71 -10.33
N ARG A 148 3.25 -13.73 -9.95
CA ARG A 148 4.54 -14.02 -10.59
C ARG A 148 4.39 -14.53 -12.02
N SER A 149 3.40 -15.39 -12.28
CA SER A 149 3.09 -15.83 -13.65
C SER A 149 2.79 -14.63 -14.57
N ILE A 150 1.91 -13.73 -14.12
CA ILE A 150 1.57 -12.50 -14.85
C ILE A 150 2.80 -11.61 -15.01
N ALA A 151 3.60 -11.42 -13.96
CA ALA A 151 4.82 -10.62 -14.02
C ALA A 151 5.81 -11.19 -15.05
N SER A 152 5.97 -12.52 -15.10
CA SER A 152 6.83 -13.18 -16.08
C SER A 152 6.31 -13.06 -17.51
N SER A 153 4.99 -13.10 -17.72
CA SER A 153 4.40 -12.97 -19.07
C SER A 153 4.55 -11.55 -19.64
N ILE A 154 4.73 -10.54 -18.79
CA ILE A 154 4.96 -9.15 -19.20
C ILE A 154 6.46 -8.75 -19.11
N GLY A 155 7.36 -9.73 -18.97
CA GLY A 155 8.81 -9.51 -19.02
C GLY A 155 9.43 -8.95 -17.73
N ILE A 156 8.70 -8.93 -16.60
CA ILE A 156 9.27 -8.57 -15.30
C ILE A 156 10.04 -9.80 -14.77
N PRO A 157 11.33 -9.68 -14.41
CA PRO A 157 12.09 -10.80 -13.86
C PRO A 157 11.56 -11.15 -12.46
N VAL A 158 11.20 -12.42 -12.21
CA VAL A 158 10.49 -12.84 -10.97
C VAL A 158 11.19 -13.93 -10.18
#